data_AF-A0A8I2K7T3-F1
#
_entry.id   AF-A0A8I2K7T3-F1
#
_cell.length_a   1.000
_cell.length_b   1.000
_cell.length_c   1.000
_cell.angle_alpha   90.00
_cell.angle_beta   90.00
_cell.angle_gamma   90.00
#
_symmetry.space_group_name_H-M   'P 1'
#
loop_
_entity.id
_entity.type
_entity.pdbx_description
1 polymer ?
#
loop_
_entity_poly.entity_id
_entity_poly.type
_entity_poly.pdbx_seq_one_letter_code
_entity_poly.pdbx_strand_id
1 'polypeptide(L)'
;DLSLDPESSDYYENKVNGISNLIVINQEAKDSGGLPDSPAEITPLLDGNPGKRPLKDSDYKRDSEKDDVPGKRKGLNAFKEIDEISIVYVPDANSVSKLVQAIITHCETLKDRFAIIDADLGAS
;
A
#
# COMPACT_ATOMS: atom_id res chain seq x y z
N ASP A 1 -19.78 -21.87 -1.15
CA ASP A 1 -19.27 -22.44 0.10
C ASP A 1 -17.75 -22.23 0.12
N LEU A 2 -17.09 -22.27 1.27
CA LEU A 2 -15.62 -22.16 1.35
C LEU A 2 -15.00 -23.53 1.64
N SER A 3 -13.82 -23.80 1.05
CA SER A 3 -13.08 -25.05 1.20
C SER A 3 -11.77 -24.85 1.94
N LEU A 4 -11.36 -25.85 2.73
CA LEU A 4 -10.02 -25.92 3.33
C LEU A 4 -8.99 -26.58 2.41
N ASP A 5 -9.43 -27.27 1.36
CA ASP A 5 -8.55 -27.93 0.39
C ASP A 5 -7.89 -26.89 -0.53
N PRO A 6 -6.55 -26.75 -0.52
CA PRO A 6 -5.82 -25.80 -1.36
C PRO A 6 -6.02 -26.03 -2.87
N GLU A 7 -6.35 -27.25 -3.29
CA GLU A 7 -6.58 -27.57 -4.71
C GLU A 7 -8.01 -27.23 -5.17
N SER A 8 -8.89 -26.85 -4.24
CA SER A 8 -10.26 -26.44 -4.56
C SER A 8 -10.30 -25.03 -5.14
N SER A 9 -11.15 -24.83 -6.15
CA SER A 9 -11.48 -23.49 -6.66
C SER A 9 -12.16 -22.59 -5.61
N ASP A 10 -12.69 -23.18 -4.54
CA ASP A 10 -13.30 -22.47 -3.41
C ASP A 10 -12.39 -22.46 -2.17
N TYR A 11 -11.08 -22.72 -2.32
CA TYR A 11 -10.12 -22.60 -1.22
C TYR A 11 -10.21 -21.22 -0.57
N TYR A 12 -10.44 -21.17 0.75
CA TYR A 12 -10.82 -19.94 1.44
C TYR A 12 -9.81 -18.81 1.23
N GLU A 13 -8.51 -19.10 1.26
CA GLU A 13 -7.46 -18.09 1.15
C GLU A 13 -7.49 -17.42 -0.23
N ASN A 14 -7.50 -18.23 -1.29
CA ASN A 14 -7.59 -17.73 -2.66
C ASN A 14 -8.92 -17.03 -2.93
N LYS A 15 -10.02 -17.63 -2.47
CA LYS A 15 -11.36 -17.13 -2.74
C LYS A 15 -11.59 -15.79 -2.07
N VAL A 16 -11.30 -15.68 -0.77
CA VAL A 16 -11.53 -14.45 0.00
C VAL A 16 -10.53 -13.38 -0.38
N ASN A 17 -9.22 -13.69 -0.43
CA ASN A 17 -8.20 -12.67 -0.72
C ASN A 17 -8.26 -12.20 -2.19
N GLY A 18 -8.80 -13.02 -3.10
CA GLY A 18 -8.99 -12.66 -4.50
C GLY A 18 -10.19 -11.74 -4.76
N ILE A 19 -11.15 -11.64 -3.84
CA ILE A 19 -12.39 -10.85 -4.04
C ILE A 19 -12.61 -9.76 -2.97
N SER A 20 -12.00 -9.88 -1.79
CA SER A 20 -12.23 -8.99 -0.66
C SER A 20 -11.25 -7.82 -0.65
N ASN A 21 -11.78 -6.61 -0.46
CA ASN A 21 -10.98 -5.40 -0.17
C ASN A 21 -10.96 -5.03 1.32
N LEU A 22 -11.60 -5.83 2.19
CA LEU A 22 -11.84 -5.49 3.59
C LEU A 22 -11.06 -6.36 4.57
N ILE A 23 -10.90 -7.63 4.22
CA ILE A 23 -10.23 -8.64 5.04
C ILE A 23 -9.28 -9.45 4.17
N VAL A 24 -8.18 -9.86 4.79
CA VAL A 24 -7.26 -10.88 4.27
C VAL A 24 -7.24 -12.00 5.30
N ILE A 25 -7.34 -13.23 4.82
CA ILE A 25 -7.24 -14.42 5.67
C ILE A 25 -6.04 -15.25 5.25
N ASN A 26 -5.35 -15.82 6.22
CA ASN A 26 -4.22 -16.71 5.99
C ASN A 26 -4.20 -17.76 7.11
N GLN A 27 -3.73 -18.95 6.79
CA GLN A 27 -3.45 -19.95 7.83
C GLN A 27 -2.24 -19.51 8.65
N GLU A 28 -2.35 -19.50 9.97
CA GLU A 28 -1.19 -19.27 10.83
C GLU A 28 -0.28 -20.50 10.89
N ALA A 29 1.00 -20.28 11.16
CA ALA A 29 1.95 -21.38 11.30
C ALA A 29 1.53 -22.30 12.46
N LYS A 30 1.37 -23.60 12.17
CA LYS A 30 0.92 -24.66 13.08
C LYS A 30 -0.59 -24.74 13.33
N ASP A 31 -1.39 -23.93 12.64
CA ASP A 31 -2.83 -24.16 12.55
C ASP A 31 -3.11 -25.29 11.54
N SER A 32 -4.14 -26.10 11.80
CA SER A 32 -4.66 -27.08 10.85
C SER A 32 -5.61 -26.46 9.81
N GLY A 33 -6.02 -25.21 10.02
CA GLY A 33 -6.96 -24.51 9.14
C GLY A 33 -8.38 -25.06 9.27
N GLY A 34 -8.71 -25.76 10.35
CA GLY A 34 -10.00 -26.41 10.54
C GLY A 34 -11.17 -25.42 10.44
N LEU A 35 -12.30 -25.88 9.87
CA LEU A 35 -13.53 -25.11 9.87
C LEU A 35 -13.95 -24.92 11.33
N PRO A 36 -14.28 -23.69 11.77
CA PRO A 36 -14.76 -23.48 13.12
C PRO A 36 -16.07 -24.28 13.32
N ASP A 37 -16.15 -25.01 14.43
CA ASP A 37 -17.29 -25.87 14.79
C ASP A 37 -18.54 -25.01 15.14
N SER A 38 -19.26 -24.51 14.12
CA SER A 38 -20.48 -23.69 14.25
C SER A 38 -20.24 -22.37 15.00
N PRO A 39 -21.18 -21.39 15.08
CA PRO A 39 -20.79 -20.01 15.36
C PRO A 39 -20.37 -19.85 16.83
N ALA A 40 -19.09 -20.07 17.06
CA ALA A 40 -18.34 -19.45 18.13
C ALA A 40 -18.62 -17.95 18.04
N GLU A 41 -18.83 -17.34 19.19
CA GLU A 41 -19.13 -15.91 19.34
C GLU A 41 -18.37 -15.05 18.31
N ILE A 42 -19.07 -14.05 17.73
CA ILE A 42 -18.45 -13.13 16.76
C ILE A 42 -17.21 -12.52 17.44
N THR A 43 -16.03 -12.84 16.90
CA THR A 43 -14.78 -12.27 17.39
C THR A 43 -14.53 -10.96 16.64
N PRO A 44 -14.67 -9.79 17.29
CA PRO A 44 -14.38 -8.53 16.64
C PRO A 44 -12.88 -8.41 16.36
N LEU A 45 -12.53 -7.83 15.21
CA LEU A 45 -11.17 -7.40 14.96
C LEU A 45 -10.89 -6.17 15.81
N LEU A 46 -9.96 -6.29 16.76
CA LEU A 46 -9.56 -5.23 17.67
C LEU A 46 -8.11 -4.81 17.37
N ASP A 47 -7.67 -3.73 18.01
CA ASP A 47 -6.25 -3.28 18.00
C ASP A 47 -5.65 -2.87 16.65
N GLY A 48 -6.48 -2.57 15.65
CA GLY A 48 -6.05 -1.90 14.42
C GLY A 48 -5.36 -0.56 14.74
N ASN A 49 -4.13 -0.38 14.26
CA ASN A 49 -3.34 0.83 14.53
C ASN A 49 -2.83 1.43 13.20
N PRO A 50 -3.28 2.64 12.81
CA PRO A 50 -2.82 3.29 11.58
C PRO A 50 -1.35 3.78 11.67
N GLY A 51 -0.67 3.54 12.80
CA GLY A 51 0.62 4.13 13.13
C GLY A 51 0.44 5.51 13.75
N LYS A 52 1.29 5.84 14.73
CA LYS A 52 1.29 7.15 15.42
C LYS A 52 2.48 8.04 15.06
N ARG A 53 3.44 7.50 14.30
CA ARG A 53 4.63 8.26 13.90
C ARG A 53 4.24 9.27 12.82
N PRO A 54 4.68 10.54 12.93
CA PRO A 54 4.54 11.50 11.84
C PRO A 54 5.15 10.97 10.54
N LEU A 55 4.46 11.18 9.43
CA LEU A 55 4.96 10.82 8.10
C LEU A 55 6.20 11.65 7.76
N LYS A 56 7.11 11.05 7.00
CA LYS A 56 8.32 11.67 6.49
C LYS A 56 8.37 11.50 4.97
N ASP A 57 9.12 12.35 4.28
CA ASP A 57 9.37 12.20 2.84
C ASP A 57 9.88 10.80 2.46
N SER A 58 10.68 10.15 3.32
CA SER A 58 11.15 8.77 3.11
C SER A 58 10.02 7.73 3.01
N ASP A 59 8.89 7.97 3.69
CA ASP A 59 7.72 7.07 3.63
C ASP A 59 7.06 7.10 2.24
N TYR A 60 7.23 8.21 1.50
CA TYR A 60 6.74 8.40 0.14
C TYR A 60 7.78 8.04 -0.92
N LYS A 61 9.06 8.39 -0.71
CA LYS A 61 10.12 8.11 -1.69
C LYS A 61 10.37 6.61 -1.85
N ARG A 62 10.51 5.90 -0.72
CA ARG A 62 10.80 4.46 -0.67
C ARG A 62 12.00 4.06 -1.55
N ASP A 63 13.10 4.81 -1.40
CA ASP A 63 14.33 4.73 -2.19
C ASP A 63 15.47 3.97 -1.49
N SER A 64 15.19 3.30 -0.36
CA SER A 64 16.17 2.41 0.27
C SER A 64 16.54 1.24 -0.63
N GLU A 65 17.77 0.74 -0.56
CA GLU A 65 18.25 -0.40 -1.38
C GLU A 65 17.33 -1.63 -1.29
N LYS A 66 16.71 -1.88 -0.13
CA LYS A 66 15.76 -2.98 0.07
C LYS A 66 14.47 -2.82 -0.74
N ASP A 67 14.02 -1.58 -0.91
CA ASP A 67 12.82 -1.26 -1.68
C ASP A 67 13.15 -0.95 -3.15
N ASP A 68 14.41 -0.67 -3.50
CA ASP A 68 14.84 -0.43 -4.90
C ASP A 68 15.12 -1.72 -5.68
N VAL A 69 14.18 -2.66 -5.61
CA VAL A 69 14.25 -3.94 -6.32
C VAL A 69 13.28 -3.92 -7.51
N PRO A 70 13.74 -4.23 -8.74
CA PRO A 70 12.87 -4.22 -9.92
C PRO A 70 11.60 -5.06 -9.74
N GLY A 71 10.45 -4.52 -10.14
CA GLY A 71 9.13 -5.15 -9.96
C GLY A 71 8.63 -5.19 -8.51
N LYS A 72 9.37 -4.64 -7.54
CA LYS A 72 9.00 -4.56 -6.12
C LYS A 72 9.20 -3.16 -5.53
N ARG A 73 9.52 -2.18 -6.38
CA ARG A 73 9.65 -0.78 -5.99
C ARG A 73 8.35 -0.26 -5.38
N LYS A 74 8.46 0.68 -4.46
CA LYS A 74 7.33 1.28 -3.73
C LYS A 74 7.38 2.80 -3.81
N GLY A 75 6.31 3.46 -3.42
CA GLY A 75 6.25 4.92 -3.36
C GLY A 75 6.59 5.59 -4.70
N LEU A 76 7.24 6.75 -4.66
CA LEU A 76 7.71 7.45 -5.86
C LEU A 76 8.72 6.61 -6.66
N ASN A 77 9.56 5.82 -6.00
CA ASN A 77 10.53 4.97 -6.68
C ASN A 77 9.85 3.93 -7.60
N ALA A 78 8.62 3.48 -7.28
CA ALA A 78 7.83 2.59 -8.14
C ALA A 78 7.52 3.19 -9.51
N PHE A 79 7.33 4.51 -9.58
CA PHE A 79 6.96 5.19 -10.81
C PHE A 79 8.10 5.27 -11.83
N LYS A 80 9.34 4.93 -11.45
CA LYS A 80 10.47 4.82 -12.39
C LYS A 80 10.31 3.66 -13.39
N GLU A 81 9.41 2.72 -13.13
CA GLU A 81 9.13 1.57 -14.02
C GLU A 81 7.91 1.80 -14.93
N ILE A 82 7.27 2.96 -14.82
CA ILE A 82 6.05 3.29 -15.56
C ILE A 82 6.30 4.62 -16.28
N ASP A 83 6.66 4.52 -17.54
CA ASP A 83 7.02 5.66 -18.40
C ASP A 83 5.77 6.42 -18.89
N GLU A 84 4.59 5.77 -18.87
CA GLU A 84 3.33 6.36 -19.32
C GLU A 84 2.74 7.37 -18.32
N ILE A 85 3.31 7.50 -17.12
CA ILE A 85 2.88 8.50 -16.14
C ILE A 85 3.32 9.87 -16.62
N SER A 86 2.37 10.69 -17.09
CA SER A 86 2.65 12.07 -17.50
C SER A 86 2.39 13.11 -16.40
N ILE A 87 1.68 12.75 -15.33
CA ILE A 87 1.29 13.65 -14.23
C ILE A 87 1.53 12.97 -12.89
N VAL A 88 2.18 13.68 -11.96
CA VAL A 88 2.32 13.25 -10.57
C VAL A 88 1.61 14.27 -9.68
N TYR A 89 0.69 13.80 -8.85
CA TYR A 89 0.03 14.60 -7.83
C TYR A 89 0.07 13.85 -6.50
N VAL A 90 0.49 14.55 -5.45
CA VAL A 90 0.46 14.04 -4.07
C VAL A 90 -0.35 15.05 -3.25
N PRO A 91 -1.61 14.72 -2.92
CA PRO A 91 -2.47 15.62 -2.15
C PRO A 91 -1.84 16.00 -0.82
N ASP A 92 -1.95 17.27 -0.45
CA ASP A 92 -1.46 17.80 0.84
C ASP A 92 0.03 17.52 1.09
N ALA A 93 0.84 17.49 0.02
CA ALA A 93 2.28 17.24 0.14
C ALA A 93 2.99 18.25 1.06
N ASN A 94 2.43 19.46 1.22
CA ASN A 94 2.94 20.50 2.10
C ASN A 94 2.90 20.09 3.59
N SER A 95 2.02 19.16 4.01
CA SER A 95 1.97 18.70 5.41
C SER A 95 3.13 17.77 5.79
N VAL A 96 3.94 17.34 4.82
CA VAL A 96 5.09 16.46 5.03
C VAL A 96 6.37 17.18 4.62
N SER A 97 7.23 17.44 5.61
CA SER A 97 8.50 18.14 5.40
C SER A 97 9.31 17.49 4.27
N LYS A 98 9.76 18.31 3.31
CA LYS A 98 10.57 17.95 2.13
C LYS A 98 9.88 17.10 1.06
N LEU A 99 8.60 16.75 1.22
CA LEU A 99 7.90 15.91 0.24
C LEU A 99 7.70 16.63 -1.10
N VAL A 100 7.32 17.91 -1.09
CA VAL A 100 7.23 18.72 -2.32
C VAL A 100 8.54 18.71 -3.11
N GLN A 101 9.68 18.92 -2.44
CA GLN A 101 10.98 18.88 -3.10
C GLN A 101 11.29 17.49 -3.67
N ALA A 102 10.91 16.42 -2.98
CA ALA A 102 11.08 15.05 -3.48
C ALA A 102 10.25 14.80 -4.76
N ILE A 103 9.03 15.33 -4.83
CA ILE A 103 8.17 15.23 -6.02
C ILE A 103 8.76 16.02 -7.19
N ILE A 104 9.26 17.24 -6.94
CA ILE A 104 9.93 18.06 -7.95
C ILE A 104 11.14 17.30 -8.51
N THR A 105 12.04 16.84 -7.63
CA THR A 105 13.25 16.10 -8.03
C THR A 105 12.93 14.81 -8.78
N HIS A 106 11.86 14.11 -8.41
CA HIS A 106 11.39 12.92 -9.15
C HIS A 106 11.03 13.27 -10.60
N CYS A 107 10.24 14.32 -10.81
CA CYS A 107 9.84 14.76 -12.14
C CYS A 107 11.01 15.31 -12.95
N GLU A 108 11.92 16.07 -12.33
CA GLU A 108 13.16 16.57 -12.97
C GLU A 108 14.08 15.43 -13.42
N THR A 109 14.12 14.34 -12.65
CA THR A 109 14.98 13.18 -12.95
C THR A 109 14.44 12.39 -14.15
N LEU A 110 13.14 12.12 -14.19
CA LEU A 110 12.52 11.30 -15.23
C LEU A 110 12.17 12.08 -16.51
N LYS A 111 11.95 13.40 -16.41
CA LYS A 111 11.80 14.35 -17.53
C LYS A 111 10.60 14.14 -18.46
N ASP A 112 9.80 13.12 -18.21
CA ASP A 112 8.63 12.69 -18.99
C ASP A 112 7.29 13.01 -18.30
N ARG A 113 7.34 13.65 -17.13
CA ARG A 113 6.18 13.93 -16.29
C ARG A 113 6.29 15.26 -15.57
N PHE A 114 5.15 15.87 -15.26
CA PHE A 114 5.09 17.10 -14.48
C PHE A 114 4.36 16.90 -13.16
N ALA A 115 4.78 17.68 -12.15
CA ALA A 115 4.15 17.68 -10.84
C ALA A 115 3.02 18.71 -10.78
N ILE A 116 1.91 18.35 -10.15
CA ILE A 116 0.92 19.30 -9.65
C ILE A 116 1.19 19.46 -8.15
N ILE A 117 1.41 20.69 -7.69
CA ILE A 117 1.72 21.01 -6.30
C ILE A 117 0.65 21.96 -5.77
N ASP A 118 0.06 21.61 -4.63
CA ASP A 118 -0.90 22.45 -3.93
C ASP A 118 -0.21 23.74 -3.44
N ALA A 119 -0.92 24.86 -3.46
CA ALA A 119 -0.45 26.08 -2.80
C ALA A 119 -0.39 25.87 -1.28
N ASP A 120 0.46 26.65 -0.61
CA ASP A 120 0.48 26.66 0.85
C ASP A 120 -0.88 27.13 1.40
N LEU A 121 -1.28 26.53 2.52
CA LEU A 121 -2.53 26.89 3.19
C LEU A 121 -2.49 28.39 3.57
N GLY A 122 -3.43 29.16 3.03
CA GLY A 122 -3.55 30.60 3.30
C GLY A 122 -2.73 31.49 2.35
N ALA A 123 -2.10 30.93 1.32
CA ALA A 123 -1.56 31.73 0.22
C ALA A 123 -2.71 32.49 -0.48
N SER A 124 -2.63 33.83 -0.46
CA SER A 124 -3.58 34.76 -1.10
C SER A 124 -2.86 35.64 -2.11
#